data_AF-A0A2N2F8W0-F1
#
_entry.id   AF-A0A2N2F8W0-F1
#
_cell.length_a   1.000
_cell.length_b   1.000
_cell.length_c   1.000
_cell.angle_alpha   90.00
_cell.angle_beta   90.00
_cell.angle_gamma   90.00
#
_symmetry.space_group_name_H-M   'P 1'
#
loop_
_entity.id
_entity.type
_entity.pdbx_description
1 polymer ?
#
loop_
_entity_poly.entity_id
_entity_poly.type
_entity_poly.pdbx_seq_one_letter_code
_entity_poly.pdbx_strand_id
1 'polypeptide(L)'
;MADQVGLSTFDIANELVEKGRRFSFVQVMRLMRLLGHGPETLEDAHTFARQTQSLRIRPQNSLSFPASDVASIERAEGETPGFLVNASFLGIYGPASPLPTFYTEDLIQQEADEESAVRDFLDIFNHRLFTLFFRCSMKYRLFFQVCEENNPETLNKLYCLIGLGELRHRRDMPYAYSMIRYSGILSQHPRSAWGLETMLSDAFNCARVKVVQCAGRNVKIPLLQRLLLGSTGCGLGIDSVIGGQ
;
A
#
# COMPACT_ATOMS: atom_id res chain seq x y z
N MET A 1 -9.96 17.52 16.80
CA MET A 1 -9.41 16.86 18.01
C MET A 1 -8.66 15.63 17.53
N ALA A 2 -7.38 15.79 17.22
CA ALA A 2 -6.46 14.70 16.91
C ALA A 2 -5.42 14.70 18.04
N ASP A 3 -5.41 13.61 18.79
CA ASP A 3 -4.69 13.44 20.05
C ASP A 3 -3.17 13.36 19.87
N GLN A 4 -2.46 13.82 20.90
CA GLN A 4 -1.05 14.20 20.96
C GLN A 4 -0.07 13.01 21.11
N VAL A 5 -0.12 12.00 20.23
CA VAL A 5 0.81 10.82 20.29
C VAL A 5 1.58 10.60 18.99
N GLY A 6 1.66 11.61 18.13
CA GLY A 6 2.60 11.58 17.01
C GLY A 6 4.01 11.87 17.53
N LEU A 7 4.88 10.85 17.60
CA LEU A 7 6.33 11.09 17.70
C LEU A 7 6.72 12.12 16.63
N SER A 8 7.49 13.13 17.01
CA SER A 8 7.89 14.15 16.05
C SER A 8 8.74 13.52 14.96
N THR A 9 8.73 14.09 13.76
CA THR A 9 9.55 13.64 12.61
C THR A 9 11.03 13.46 12.99
N PHE A 10 11.52 14.30 13.90
CA PHE A 10 12.89 14.23 14.44
C PHE A 10 13.10 13.03 15.38
N ASP A 11 12.11 12.66 16.19
CA ASP A 11 12.20 11.50 17.08
C ASP A 11 12.32 10.19 16.29
N ILE A 12 11.57 10.07 15.20
CA ILE A 12 11.60 8.88 14.33
C ILE A 12 12.96 8.75 13.65
N ALA A 13 13.52 9.85 13.14
CA ALA A 13 14.83 9.84 12.49
C ALA A 13 15.96 9.52 13.48
N ASN A 14 15.83 9.89 14.76
CA ASN A 14 16.79 9.51 15.80
C ASN A 14 16.62 8.03 16.19
N GLU A 15 15.39 7.56 16.34
CA GLU A 15 15.11 6.16 16.68
C GLU A 15 15.56 5.19 15.59
N LEU A 16 15.47 5.57 14.31
CA LEU A 16 16.02 4.79 13.20
C LEU A 16 17.53 4.63 13.30
N VAL A 17 18.25 5.67 13.70
CA VAL A 17 19.71 5.62 13.86
C VAL A 17 20.09 4.78 15.08
N GLU A 18 19.43 4.99 16.23
CA GLU A 18 19.74 4.27 17.47
C GLU A 18 19.31 2.80 17.44
N LYS A 19 18.14 2.49 16.88
CA LYS A 19 17.50 1.17 16.95
C LYS A 19 17.26 0.55 15.57
N GLY A 20 18.02 0.94 14.55
CA GLY A 20 17.84 0.48 13.17
C GLY A 20 17.71 -1.05 13.01
N ARG A 21 18.43 -1.83 13.83
CA ARG A 21 18.38 -3.30 13.86
C ARG A 21 17.00 -3.89 14.22
N ARG A 22 16.13 -3.13 14.88
CA ARG A 22 14.78 -3.59 15.27
C ARG A 22 13.77 -3.50 14.13
N PHE A 23 14.10 -2.77 13.06
CA PHE A 23 13.21 -2.57 11.93
C PHE A 23 13.59 -3.51 10.78
N SER A 24 12.58 -4.02 10.07
CA SER A 24 12.81 -4.66 8.78
C SER A 24 13.22 -3.61 7.75
N PHE A 25 14.05 -4.00 6.79
CA PHE A 25 14.52 -3.13 5.71
C PHE A 25 13.37 -2.42 4.99
N VAL A 26 12.27 -3.13 4.71
CA VAL A 26 11.11 -2.56 4.04
C VAL A 26 10.48 -1.42 4.85
N GLN A 27 10.42 -1.57 6.18
CA GLN A 27 9.89 -0.54 7.07
C GLN A 27 10.83 0.65 7.17
N VAL A 28 12.15 0.42 7.22
CA VAL A 28 13.15 1.50 7.18
C VAL A 28 13.00 2.31 5.90
N MET A 29 12.95 1.66 4.74
CA MET A 29 12.79 2.33 3.44
C MET A 29 11.48 3.12 3.35
N ARG A 30 10.39 2.57 3.88
CA ARG A 30 9.09 3.25 3.98
C ARG A 30 9.16 4.50 4.85
N LEU A 31 9.77 4.40 6.04
CA LEU A 31 9.92 5.54 6.94
C LEU A 31 10.85 6.61 6.36
N MET A 32 11.97 6.22 5.73
CA MET A 32 12.86 7.15 5.04
C MET A 32 12.15 7.89 3.90
N ARG A 33 11.25 7.20 3.17
CA ARG A 33 10.39 7.84 2.17
C ARG A 33 9.44 8.85 2.79
N LEU A 34 8.78 8.52 3.91
CA LEU A 34 7.90 9.46 4.62
C LEU A 34 8.66 10.68 5.17
N LEU A 35 9.94 10.53 5.49
CA LEU A 35 10.84 11.60 5.91
C LEU A 35 11.36 12.45 4.73
N GLY A 36 11.02 12.11 3.47
CA GLY A 36 11.48 12.81 2.27
C GLY A 36 12.86 12.37 1.75
N HIS A 37 13.43 11.30 2.31
CA HIS A 37 14.73 10.73 1.93
C HIS A 37 14.59 9.44 1.11
N GLY A 38 13.40 9.11 0.60
CA GLY A 38 13.17 7.86 -0.10
C GLY A 38 13.36 7.93 -1.61
N PRO A 39 13.48 6.76 -2.28
CA PRO A 39 13.42 6.69 -3.73
C PRO A 39 11.98 7.00 -4.18
N GLU A 40 11.74 8.23 -4.63
CA GLU A 40 10.53 8.63 -5.35
C GLU A 40 10.51 8.04 -6.77
N THR A 41 9.34 8.12 -7.41
CA THR A 41 9.10 7.61 -8.75
C THR A 41 10.10 8.22 -9.74
N LEU A 42 10.90 7.34 -10.34
CA LEU A 42 11.97 7.69 -11.28
C LEU A 42 11.38 8.17 -12.60
N GLU A 43 11.18 9.48 -12.72
CA GLU A 43 10.90 10.12 -14.00
C GLU A 43 12.17 10.78 -14.58
N ASP A 44 13.09 11.27 -13.74
CA ASP A 44 14.28 12.02 -14.19
C ASP A 44 15.62 11.55 -13.60
N ALA A 45 16.69 11.67 -14.40
CA ALA A 45 18.07 11.35 -14.00
C ALA A 45 18.59 12.27 -12.86
N HIS A 46 18.15 13.53 -12.82
CA HIS A 46 18.49 14.47 -11.75
C HIS A 46 17.88 14.06 -10.41
N THR A 47 16.67 13.50 -10.43
CA THR A 47 15.99 12.99 -9.23
C THR A 47 16.70 11.75 -8.68
N PHE A 48 17.22 10.88 -9.54
CA PHE A 48 18.04 9.73 -9.13
C PHE A 48 19.35 10.16 -8.44
N ALA A 49 20.05 11.15 -9.00
CA ALA A 49 21.29 11.66 -8.40
C ALA A 49 21.04 12.28 -7.01
N ARG A 50 19.99 13.09 -6.87
CA ARG A 50 19.59 13.70 -5.59
C ARG A 50 19.16 12.66 -4.55
N GLN A 51 18.48 11.59 -4.98
CA GLN A 51 18.08 10.49 -4.09
C GLN A 51 19.27 9.66 -3.62
N THR A 52 20.24 9.41 -4.50
CA THR A 52 21.46 8.68 -4.13
C THR A 52 22.27 9.49 -3.10
N GLN A 53 22.19 10.82 -3.15
CA GLN A 53 22.79 11.71 -2.15
C GLN A 53 21.99 11.78 -0.83
N SER A 54 20.67 11.61 -0.85
CA SER A 54 19.84 11.67 0.37
C SER A 54 19.75 10.33 1.11
N LEU A 55 19.82 9.20 0.40
CA LEU A 55 19.77 7.86 0.96
C LEU A 55 20.66 6.90 0.16
N ARG A 56 21.78 6.51 0.77
CA ARG A 56 22.68 5.48 0.25
C ARG A 56 22.38 4.16 0.96
N ILE A 57 22.37 3.08 0.18
CA ILE A 57 22.10 1.72 0.69
C ILE A 57 23.27 0.86 0.27
N ARG A 58 23.92 0.20 1.23
CA ARG A 58 25.02 -0.72 0.95
C ARG A 58 24.87 -2.02 1.75
N PRO A 59 25.42 -3.14 1.26
CA PRO A 59 25.54 -4.34 2.05
C PRO A 59 26.49 -4.13 3.24
N GLN A 60 26.24 -4.86 4.32
CA GLN A 60 27.20 -5.02 5.40
C GLN A 60 28.38 -5.86 4.91
N ASN A 61 29.59 -5.30 5.01
CA ASN A 61 30.82 -6.01 4.69
C ASN A 61 31.23 -6.90 5.87
N SER A 62 30.63 -8.08 5.97
CA SER A 62 30.93 -9.05 7.02
C SER A 62 30.61 -10.46 6.53
N LEU A 63 31.29 -11.45 7.11
CA LEU A 63 30.95 -12.88 6.94
C LEU A 63 30.13 -13.41 8.11
N SER A 64 29.82 -12.57 9.10
CA SER A 64 29.00 -12.96 10.25
C SER A 64 27.56 -13.21 9.83
N PHE A 65 26.91 -14.20 10.46
CA PHE A 65 25.49 -14.43 10.24
C PHE A 65 24.68 -13.21 10.71
N PRO A 66 23.76 -12.68 9.88
CA PRO A 66 23.05 -11.46 10.21
C PRO A 66 21.92 -11.72 11.22
N ALA A 67 21.81 -10.84 12.22
CA ALA A 67 20.74 -10.92 13.22
C ALA A 67 19.43 -10.23 12.79
N SER A 68 19.50 -9.32 11.82
CA SER A 68 18.40 -8.48 11.34
C SER A 68 18.66 -8.03 9.90
N ASP A 69 17.61 -7.68 9.14
CA ASP A 69 17.71 -7.19 7.75
C ASP A 69 18.60 -5.94 7.62
N VAL A 70 18.62 -5.10 8.65
CA VAL A 70 19.40 -3.86 8.73
C VAL A 70 20.42 -3.97 9.86
N ALA A 71 21.67 -3.69 9.56
CA ALA A 71 22.80 -3.80 10.47
C ALA A 71 23.05 -2.50 11.25
N SER A 72 23.03 -1.37 10.54
CA SER A 72 23.10 -0.02 11.10
C SER A 72 22.50 0.99 10.12
N ILE A 73 22.14 2.15 10.67
CA ILE A 73 21.72 3.33 9.91
C ILE A 73 22.56 4.49 10.43
N GLU A 74 23.34 5.09 9.54
CA GLU A 74 24.23 6.20 9.87
C GLU A 74 23.74 7.47 9.18
N ARG A 75 23.97 8.63 9.81
CA ARG A 75 23.76 9.92 9.15
C ARG A 75 25.05 10.31 8.44
N ALA A 76 24.96 10.58 7.16
CA ALA A 76 26.06 11.15 6.39
C ALA A 76 26.11 12.66 6.64
N GLU A 77 27.27 13.14 7.08
CA GLU A 77 27.54 14.56 7.26
C GLU A 77 27.88 15.17 5.88
N GLY A 78 27.07 16.15 5.43
CA GLY A 78 27.21 16.82 4.13
C GLY A 78 26.24 18.00 3.99
N GLU A 79 26.29 18.74 2.88
CA GLU A 79 25.43 19.92 2.63
C GLU A 79 23.92 19.59 2.62
N THR A 80 23.56 18.34 2.34
CA THR A 80 22.22 17.79 2.56
C THR A 80 22.30 16.61 3.53
N PRO A 81 21.43 16.53 4.57
CA PRO A 81 21.42 15.39 5.48
C PRO A 81 21.11 14.10 4.72
N GLY A 82 22.10 13.22 4.61
CA GLY A 82 21.99 11.93 3.97
C GLY A 82 21.88 10.80 4.99
N PHE A 83 21.28 9.69 4.62
CA PHE A 83 21.27 8.47 5.43
C PHE A 83 22.02 7.35 4.71
N LEU A 84 22.82 6.60 5.45
CA LEU A 84 23.49 5.40 4.98
C LEU A 84 22.90 4.18 5.68
N VAL A 85 22.23 3.33 4.91
CA VAL A 85 21.61 2.11 5.41
C VAL A 85 22.50 0.92 5.07
N ASN A 86 23.01 0.25 6.09
CA ASN A 86 23.75 -1.00 5.95
C ASN A 86 22.76 -2.15 6.04
N ALA A 87 22.46 -2.77 4.90
CA ALA A 87 21.58 -3.94 4.81
C ALA A 87 22.40 -5.23 4.87
N SER A 88 21.86 -6.28 5.47
CA SER A 88 22.61 -7.52 5.74
C SER A 88 22.26 -8.68 4.80
N PHE A 89 21.36 -8.45 3.85
CA PHE A 89 20.82 -9.45 2.92
C PHE A 89 20.93 -8.94 1.48
N LEU A 90 20.79 -9.83 0.49
CA LEU A 90 20.71 -9.48 -0.94
C LEU A 90 21.91 -8.71 -1.51
N GLY A 91 23.04 -8.65 -0.80
CA GLY A 91 24.26 -8.02 -1.31
C GLY A 91 25.00 -8.92 -2.31
N ILE A 92 25.69 -8.31 -3.28
CA ILE A 92 26.67 -9.01 -4.12
C ILE A 92 27.99 -9.29 -3.40
N TYR A 93 28.12 -8.85 -2.15
CA TYR A 93 29.17 -9.23 -1.21
C TYR A 93 28.53 -9.37 0.19
N GLY A 94 29.21 -10.09 1.08
CA GLY A 94 28.69 -10.43 2.41
C GLY A 94 28.30 -11.91 2.53
N PRO A 95 27.59 -12.30 3.61
CA PRO A 95 27.45 -13.70 4.00
C PRO A 95 26.50 -14.49 3.09
N ALA A 96 25.60 -13.79 2.38
CA ALA A 96 24.62 -14.38 1.46
C ALA A 96 24.91 -13.98 0.00
N SER A 97 26.17 -13.68 -0.32
CA SER A 97 26.57 -13.25 -1.65
C SER A 97 26.52 -14.40 -2.67
N PRO A 98 26.09 -14.13 -3.92
CA PRO A 98 26.26 -15.05 -5.04
C PRO A 98 27.71 -15.12 -5.56
N LEU A 99 28.54 -14.13 -5.24
CA LEU A 99 29.96 -14.13 -5.62
C LEU A 99 30.76 -15.07 -4.71
N PRO A 100 31.87 -15.62 -5.19
CA PRO A 100 32.78 -16.40 -4.37
C PRO A 100 33.22 -15.65 -3.10
N THR A 101 33.35 -16.38 -2.00
CA THR A 101 33.65 -15.82 -0.66
C THR A 101 34.92 -14.98 -0.62
N PHE A 102 35.95 -15.34 -1.40
CA PHE A 102 37.23 -14.61 -1.42
C PHE A 102 37.06 -13.13 -1.79
N TYR A 103 36.08 -12.77 -2.63
CA TYR A 103 35.80 -11.35 -2.92
C TYR A 103 35.36 -10.58 -1.68
N THR A 104 34.60 -11.22 -0.80
CA THR A 104 34.17 -10.57 0.46
C THR A 104 35.33 -10.49 1.45
N GLU A 105 36.20 -11.51 1.50
CA GLU A 105 37.42 -11.48 2.31
C GLU A 105 38.37 -10.35 1.88
N ASP A 106 38.61 -10.22 0.57
CA ASP A 106 39.41 -9.14 -0.01
C ASP A 106 38.84 -7.76 0.33
N LEU A 107 37.51 -7.60 0.23
CA LEU A 107 36.84 -6.35 0.59
C LEU A 107 36.94 -6.03 2.09
N ILE A 108 36.89 -7.04 2.96
CA ILE A 108 37.10 -6.87 4.41
C ILE A 108 38.53 -6.43 4.69
N GLN A 109 39.51 -7.00 3.99
CA GLN A 109 40.91 -6.60 4.12
C GLN A 109 41.15 -5.18 3.61
N GLN A 110 40.61 -4.84 2.45
CA GLN A 110 40.69 -3.48 1.88
C GLN A 110 40.07 -2.43 2.82
N GLU A 111 38.94 -2.74 3.45
CA GLU A 111 38.33 -1.84 4.45
C GLU A 111 39.24 -1.61 5.67
N ALA A 112 40.03 -2.62 6.07
CA ALA A 112 41.02 -2.48 7.13
C ALA A 112 42.24 -1.64 6.70
N ASP A 113 42.60 -1.70 5.42
CA ASP A 113 43.68 -0.91 4.81
C ASP A 113 43.22 0.50 4.34
N GLU A 114 42.00 0.92 4.71
CA GLU A 114 41.34 2.17 4.30
C GLU A 114 41.12 2.32 2.78
N GLU A 115 41.18 1.24 2.03
CA GLU A 115 40.86 1.18 0.60
C GLU A 115 39.38 0.85 0.38
N SER A 116 38.66 1.68 -0.38
CA SER A 116 37.21 1.52 -0.60
C SER A 116 36.78 1.52 -2.06
N ALA A 117 37.69 1.69 -3.03
CA ALA A 117 37.35 1.90 -4.43
C ALA A 117 36.54 0.74 -5.06
N VAL A 118 36.94 -0.50 -4.79
CA VAL A 118 36.22 -1.69 -5.30
C VAL A 118 34.84 -1.81 -4.65
N ARG A 119 34.76 -1.58 -3.34
CA ARG A 119 33.50 -1.60 -2.60
C ARG A 119 32.53 -0.55 -3.11
N ASP A 120 32.99 0.68 -3.29
CA ASP A 120 32.19 1.80 -3.80
C ASP A 120 31.65 1.51 -5.21
N PHE A 121 32.46 0.87 -6.06
CA PHE A 121 32.00 0.43 -7.37
C PHE A 121 30.88 -0.63 -7.27
N LEU A 122 31.05 -1.64 -6.41
CA LEU A 122 30.04 -2.67 -6.18
C LEU A 122 28.76 -2.09 -5.55
N ASP A 123 28.89 -1.07 -4.70
CA ASP A 123 27.78 -0.38 -4.06
C ASP A 123 26.83 0.30 -5.04
N ILE A 124 27.30 0.73 -6.22
CA ILE A 124 26.44 1.28 -7.28
C ILE A 124 25.38 0.25 -7.69
N PHE A 125 25.79 -1.01 -7.85
CA PHE A 125 24.89 -2.11 -8.22
C PHE A 125 24.00 -2.51 -7.05
N ASN A 126 24.57 -2.61 -5.85
CA ASN A 126 23.82 -2.98 -4.66
C ASN A 126 22.72 -1.96 -4.34
N HIS A 127 23.03 -0.66 -4.36
CA HIS A 127 22.06 0.39 -4.09
C HIS A 127 20.86 0.29 -5.03
N ARG A 128 21.12 0.05 -6.32
CA ARG A 128 20.06 -0.16 -7.31
C ARG A 128 19.26 -1.43 -7.02
N LEU A 129 19.92 -2.53 -6.67
CA LEU A 129 19.29 -3.81 -6.35
C LEU A 129 18.34 -3.69 -5.15
N PHE A 130 18.79 -3.07 -4.06
CA PHE A 130 17.97 -2.80 -2.88
C PHE A 130 16.76 -1.91 -3.19
N THR A 131 16.96 -0.88 -4.00
CA THR A 131 15.88 0.02 -4.43
C THR A 131 14.83 -0.76 -5.23
N LEU A 132 15.26 -1.62 -6.16
CA LEU A 132 14.34 -2.47 -6.93
C LEU A 132 13.62 -3.49 -6.02
N PHE A 133 14.33 -4.11 -5.09
CA PHE A 133 13.75 -5.02 -4.12
C PHE A 133 12.63 -4.36 -3.30
N PHE A 134 12.87 -3.14 -2.82
CA PHE A 134 11.85 -2.36 -2.11
C PHE A 134 10.63 -2.09 -3.00
N ARG A 135 10.84 -1.65 -4.25
CA ARG A 135 9.74 -1.40 -5.21
C ARG A 135 8.92 -2.66 -5.49
N CYS A 136 9.58 -3.80 -5.71
CA CYS A 136 8.92 -5.10 -5.91
C CYS A 136 8.10 -5.49 -4.67
N SER A 137 8.67 -5.31 -3.48
CA SER A 137 8.01 -5.62 -2.21
C SER A 137 6.76 -4.76 -1.97
N MET A 138 6.75 -3.50 -2.44
CA MET A 138 5.62 -2.58 -2.31
C MET A 138 4.57 -2.73 -3.41
N LYS A 139 4.95 -3.22 -4.60
CA LYS A 139 4.07 -3.31 -5.79
C LYS A 139 2.74 -4.06 -5.55
N TYR A 140 2.73 -5.05 -4.66
CA TYR A 140 1.55 -5.86 -4.38
C TYR A 140 0.90 -5.56 -3.03
N ARG A 141 1.38 -4.55 -2.30
CA ARG A 141 0.81 -4.15 -1.01
C ARG A 141 -0.24 -3.06 -1.22
N LEU A 142 -1.49 -3.49 -1.27
CA LEU A 142 -2.64 -2.60 -1.54
C LEU A 142 -2.70 -1.42 -0.55
N PHE A 143 -2.47 -1.67 0.74
CA PHE A 143 -2.46 -0.63 1.76
C PHE A 143 -1.48 0.49 1.42
N PHE A 144 -0.27 0.14 0.97
CA PHE A 144 0.77 1.10 0.61
C PHE A 144 0.37 1.91 -0.63
N GLN A 145 -0.12 1.23 -1.67
CA GLN A 145 -0.55 1.89 -2.91
C GLN A 145 -1.71 2.85 -2.71
N VAL A 146 -2.62 2.55 -1.78
CA VAL A 146 -3.84 3.32 -1.54
C VAL A 146 -3.65 4.42 -0.49
N CYS A 147 -3.01 4.11 0.63
CA CYS A 147 -2.93 5.01 1.79
C CYS A 147 -1.71 5.93 1.72
N GLU A 148 -0.59 5.49 1.13
CA GLU A 148 0.66 6.25 1.10
C GLU A 148 0.95 6.82 -0.28
N GLU A 149 0.96 5.98 -1.33
CA GLU A 149 1.25 6.45 -2.69
C GLU A 149 0.04 7.14 -3.35
N ASN A 150 -1.18 6.93 -2.83
CA ASN A 150 -2.42 7.43 -3.43
C ASN A 150 -2.51 7.12 -4.95
N ASN A 151 -2.09 5.92 -5.34
CA ASN A 151 -1.93 5.56 -6.74
C ASN A 151 -3.28 5.53 -7.47
N PRO A 152 -3.50 6.38 -8.49
CA PRO A 152 -4.80 6.53 -9.13
C PRO A 152 -5.26 5.28 -9.88
N GLU A 153 -4.33 4.50 -10.45
CA GLU A 153 -4.68 3.26 -11.16
C GLU A 153 -5.19 2.18 -10.20
N THR A 154 -4.51 2.04 -9.06
CA THR A 154 -4.89 1.06 -8.03
C THR A 154 -6.22 1.44 -7.39
N LEU A 155 -6.41 2.72 -7.09
CA LEU A 155 -7.69 3.24 -6.65
C LEU A 155 -8.79 2.98 -7.67
N ASN A 156 -8.53 3.23 -8.95
CA ASN A 156 -9.51 2.99 -9.99
C ASN A 156 -9.95 1.53 -10.06
N LYS A 157 -9.02 0.58 -9.90
CA LYS A 157 -9.33 -0.86 -9.81
C LYS A 157 -10.27 -1.16 -8.62
N LEU A 158 -10.01 -0.57 -7.45
CA LEU A 158 -10.89 -0.72 -6.28
C LEU A 158 -12.27 -0.11 -6.51
N TYR A 159 -12.33 1.04 -7.16
CA TYR A 159 -13.60 1.66 -7.53
C TYR A 159 -14.40 0.80 -8.52
N CYS A 160 -13.74 0.13 -9.47
CA CYS A 160 -14.41 -0.82 -10.36
C CYS A 160 -15.06 -1.98 -9.59
N LEU A 161 -14.43 -2.48 -8.52
CA LEU A 161 -14.99 -3.57 -7.70
C LEU A 161 -16.30 -3.19 -7.00
N ILE A 162 -16.51 -1.91 -6.70
CA ILE A 162 -17.72 -1.40 -6.05
C ILE A 162 -18.73 -0.78 -7.02
N GLY A 163 -18.50 -0.90 -8.34
CA GLY A 163 -19.37 -0.33 -9.36
C GLY A 163 -19.17 1.18 -9.62
N LEU A 164 -18.14 1.81 -9.05
CA LEU A 164 -17.79 3.22 -9.24
C LEU A 164 -16.61 3.41 -10.22
N GLY A 165 -16.43 2.47 -11.15
CA GLY A 165 -15.35 2.50 -12.13
C GLY A 165 -15.46 3.66 -13.11
N GLU A 166 -16.67 4.05 -13.50
CA GLU A 166 -16.90 5.17 -14.39
C GLU A 166 -16.89 6.50 -13.63
N LEU A 167 -16.19 7.49 -14.19
CA LEU A 167 -15.99 8.80 -13.57
C LEU A 167 -17.29 9.57 -13.32
N ARG A 168 -18.34 9.34 -14.12
CA ARG A 168 -19.66 9.97 -13.94
C ARG A 168 -20.28 9.56 -12.59
N HIS A 169 -20.45 8.25 -12.38
CA HIS A 169 -20.94 7.69 -11.13
C HIS A 169 -20.09 8.09 -9.92
N ARG A 170 -18.76 8.21 -10.09
CA ARG A 170 -17.86 8.66 -9.03
C ARG A 170 -18.05 10.13 -8.66
N ARG A 171 -18.31 11.01 -9.63
CA ARG A 171 -18.53 12.44 -9.40
C ARG A 171 -19.86 12.73 -8.73
N ASP A 172 -20.89 11.96 -9.07
CA ASP A 172 -22.24 12.11 -8.51
C ASP A 172 -22.32 11.60 -7.07
N MET A 173 -21.37 10.76 -6.63
CA MET A 173 -21.36 10.18 -5.29
C MET A 173 -20.52 10.99 -4.30
N PRO A 174 -21.14 11.60 -3.27
CA PRO A 174 -20.38 12.21 -2.19
C PRO A 174 -19.57 11.15 -1.43
N TYR A 175 -18.33 11.48 -1.04
CA TYR A 175 -17.43 10.61 -0.27
C TYR A 175 -17.12 9.25 -0.92
N ALA A 176 -17.02 9.17 -2.25
CA ALA A 176 -16.70 7.93 -2.97
C ALA A 176 -15.47 7.17 -2.41
N TYR A 177 -14.43 7.88 -1.95
CA TYR A 177 -13.24 7.26 -1.35
C TYR A 177 -13.56 6.43 -0.10
N SER A 178 -14.47 6.89 0.75
CA SER A 178 -14.86 6.18 1.98
C SER A 178 -15.50 4.82 1.66
N MET A 179 -16.17 4.70 0.51
CA MET A 179 -16.83 3.46 0.08
C MET A 179 -15.85 2.34 -0.24
N ILE A 180 -14.57 2.66 -0.53
CA ILE A 180 -13.52 1.65 -0.78
C ILE A 180 -13.34 0.73 0.44
N ARG A 181 -13.51 1.25 1.66
CA ARG A 181 -13.47 0.46 2.89
C ARG A 181 -14.48 -0.69 2.87
N TYR A 182 -15.65 -0.46 2.29
CA TYR A 182 -16.72 -1.46 2.18
C TYR A 182 -16.59 -2.35 0.94
N SER A 183 -15.50 -2.26 0.17
CA SER A 183 -15.31 -3.06 -1.06
C SER A 183 -15.49 -4.57 -0.85
N GLY A 184 -15.11 -5.10 0.31
CA GLY A 184 -15.38 -6.50 0.67
C GLY A 184 -16.87 -6.82 0.76
N ILE A 185 -17.67 -5.97 1.41
CA ILE A 185 -19.12 -6.15 1.54
C ILE A 185 -19.82 -5.87 0.21
N LEU A 186 -19.39 -4.81 -0.49
CA LEU A 186 -19.90 -4.36 -1.78
C LEU A 186 -19.40 -5.19 -2.97
N SER A 187 -18.57 -6.20 -2.80
CA SER A 187 -18.26 -7.16 -3.88
C SER A 187 -19.06 -8.46 -3.75
N GLN A 188 -19.58 -8.78 -2.55
CA GLN A 188 -20.32 -10.02 -2.30
C GLN A 188 -21.67 -10.05 -3.02
N HIS A 189 -21.96 -11.19 -3.65
CA HIS A 189 -23.26 -11.51 -4.22
C HIS A 189 -23.72 -12.87 -3.65
N PRO A 190 -24.91 -12.98 -3.04
CA PRO A 190 -25.95 -11.96 -2.89
C PRO A 190 -25.61 -10.85 -1.88
N ARG A 191 -26.32 -9.71 -1.97
CA ARG A 191 -26.25 -8.62 -0.98
C ARG A 191 -26.99 -9.02 0.29
N SER A 192 -26.27 -9.21 1.39
CA SER A 192 -26.85 -9.62 2.67
C SER A 192 -27.39 -8.42 3.46
N ALA A 193 -28.46 -8.65 4.25
CA ALA A 193 -28.98 -7.65 5.18
C ALA A 193 -27.93 -7.25 6.22
N TRP A 194 -27.14 -8.21 6.70
CA TRP A 194 -26.04 -7.99 7.63
C TRP A 194 -24.96 -7.05 7.06
N GLY A 195 -24.64 -7.17 5.77
CA GLY A 195 -23.71 -6.26 5.10
C GLY A 195 -24.22 -4.82 5.09
N LEU A 196 -25.51 -4.63 4.80
CA LEU A 196 -26.17 -3.33 4.85
C LEU A 196 -26.22 -2.76 6.29
N GLU A 197 -26.56 -3.58 7.28
CA GLU A 197 -26.54 -3.19 8.69
C GLU A 197 -25.15 -2.71 9.11
N THR A 198 -24.09 -3.43 8.72
CA THR A 198 -22.71 -3.10 9.05
C THR A 198 -22.31 -1.75 8.44
N MET A 199 -22.60 -1.54 7.15
CA MET A 199 -22.29 -0.29 6.46
C MET A 199 -23.03 0.91 7.07
N LEU A 200 -24.32 0.75 7.39
CA LEU A 200 -25.12 1.80 8.00
C LEU A 200 -24.69 2.08 9.44
N SER A 201 -24.41 1.03 10.22
CA SER A 201 -23.88 1.16 11.58
C SER A 201 -22.58 1.97 11.58
N ASP A 202 -21.62 1.65 10.71
CA ASP A 202 -20.36 2.41 10.59
C ASP A 202 -20.61 3.87 10.15
N ALA A 203 -21.47 4.08 9.14
CA ALA A 203 -21.84 5.43 8.69
C ALA A 203 -22.52 6.30 9.76
N PHE A 204 -23.22 5.69 10.71
CA PHE A 204 -23.87 6.37 11.84
C PHE A 204 -23.07 6.28 13.14
N ASN A 205 -21.72 6.27 13.08
CA ASN A 205 -20.83 6.24 14.24
C ASN A 205 -21.11 5.05 15.19
N CYS A 206 -21.23 3.84 14.63
CA CYS A 206 -21.53 2.60 15.34
C CYS A 206 -22.89 2.60 16.05
N ALA A 207 -23.89 3.28 15.49
CA ALA A 207 -25.26 3.21 15.98
C ALA A 207 -25.88 1.82 15.74
N ARG A 208 -26.79 1.40 16.64
CA ARG A 208 -27.51 0.14 16.49
C ARG A 208 -28.53 0.23 15.36
N VAL A 209 -28.19 -0.33 14.20
CA VAL A 209 -29.08 -0.44 13.03
C VAL A 209 -29.61 -1.86 12.91
N LYS A 210 -30.88 -2.02 12.53
CA LYS A 210 -31.50 -3.31 12.21
C LYS A 210 -32.24 -3.20 10.88
N VAL A 211 -31.96 -4.12 9.95
CA VAL A 211 -32.61 -4.20 8.65
C VAL A 211 -33.80 -5.17 8.76
N VAL A 212 -34.99 -4.67 8.42
CA VAL A 212 -36.20 -5.50 8.31
C VAL A 212 -36.33 -5.97 6.88
N GLN A 213 -36.15 -7.27 6.65
CA GLN A 213 -36.30 -7.87 5.33
C GLN A 213 -37.76 -8.13 4.99
N CYS A 214 -38.08 -8.25 3.69
CA CYS A 214 -39.41 -8.60 3.19
C CYS A 214 -40.52 -7.66 3.69
N ALA A 215 -40.23 -6.37 3.84
CA ALA A 215 -41.24 -5.38 4.17
C ALA A 215 -42.28 -5.29 3.04
N GLY A 216 -43.56 -5.46 3.39
CA GLY A 216 -44.66 -5.32 2.44
C GLY A 216 -44.72 -3.90 1.87
N ARG A 217 -44.92 -3.79 0.56
CA ARG A 217 -45.12 -2.51 -0.13
C ARG A 217 -46.29 -2.61 -1.10
N ASN A 218 -47.10 -1.57 -1.16
CA ASN A 218 -48.12 -1.42 -2.21
C ASN A 218 -47.44 -0.87 -3.46
N VAL A 219 -47.70 -1.46 -4.62
CA VAL A 219 -47.05 -1.08 -5.88
C VAL A 219 -48.12 -0.96 -6.94
N LYS A 220 -48.29 0.25 -7.46
CA LYS A 220 -49.23 0.50 -8.55
C LYS A 220 -48.93 -0.42 -9.74
N ILE A 221 -49.91 -1.24 -10.10
CA ILE A 221 -49.80 -2.15 -11.24
C ILE A 221 -49.85 -1.32 -12.53
N PRO A 222 -48.79 -1.35 -13.38
CA PRO A 222 -48.77 -0.69 -14.68
C PRO A 222 -49.96 -1.13 -15.54
N LEU A 223 -50.51 -0.23 -16.35
CA LEU A 223 -51.73 -0.50 -17.15
C LEU A 223 -51.60 -1.76 -18.03
N LEU A 224 -50.41 -1.99 -18.60
CA LEU A 224 -50.13 -3.15 -19.45
C LEU A 224 -50.13 -4.49 -18.69
N GLN A 225 -49.95 -4.46 -17.37
CA GLN A 225 -49.90 -5.64 -16.49
C GLN A 225 -51.22 -5.85 -15.74
N ARG A 226 -52.23 -5.04 -16.01
CA ARG A 226 -53.55 -5.22 -15.40
C ARG A 226 -54.30 -6.31 -16.13
N LEU A 227 -54.97 -7.13 -15.35
CA LEU A 227 -55.88 -8.14 -15.86
C LEU A 227 -57.07 -7.45 -16.53
N LEU A 228 -57.16 -7.61 -17.85
CA LEU A 228 -58.25 -7.16 -18.69
C LEU A 228 -58.74 -8.38 -19.46
N LEU A 229 -59.96 -8.81 -19.17
CA LEU A 229 -60.54 -10.02 -19.72
C LEU A 229 -60.53 -9.98 -21.25
N GLY A 230 -59.86 -10.96 -21.87
CA GLY A 230 -59.77 -11.08 -23.32
C GLY A 230 -58.71 -10.22 -23.99
N SER A 231 -57.87 -9.49 -23.23
CA SER A 231 -56.77 -8.71 -23.82
C SER A 231 -55.40 -8.97 -23.20
N THR A 232 -55.23 -8.74 -21.90
CA THR A 232 -53.89 -8.70 -21.24
C THR A 232 -53.97 -9.22 -19.80
N GLY A 233 -52.91 -9.84 -19.29
CA GLY A 233 -52.86 -10.31 -17.90
C GLY A 233 -53.75 -11.53 -17.61
N CYS A 234 -54.12 -12.30 -18.63
CA CYS A 234 -55.10 -13.39 -18.53
C CYS A 234 -54.49 -14.80 -18.42
N GLY A 235 -53.16 -14.92 -18.46
CA GLY A 235 -52.45 -16.18 -18.28
C GLY A 235 -52.39 -16.56 -16.81
N LEU A 236 -53.23 -17.52 -16.41
CA LEU A 236 -53.23 -18.06 -15.06
C LEU A 236 -51.85 -18.65 -14.72
N GLY A 237 -51.26 -18.21 -13.60
CA GLY A 237 -49.93 -18.64 -13.16
C GLY A 237 -48.75 -17.99 -13.91
N ILE A 238 -49.03 -17.10 -14.87
CA ILE A 238 -48.01 -16.42 -15.68
C ILE A 238 -48.03 -14.91 -15.41
N ASP A 239 -49.15 -14.24 -15.65
CA ASP A 239 -49.25 -12.77 -15.61
C ASP A 239 -50.54 -12.23 -14.96
N SER A 240 -51.41 -13.11 -14.45
CA SER A 240 -52.62 -12.71 -13.73
C SER A 240 -52.35 -12.16 -12.33
N VAL A 241 -52.43 -10.84 -12.18
CA VAL A 241 -52.32 -10.14 -10.88
C VAL A 241 -53.67 -9.54 -10.52
N ILE A 242 -54.14 -9.79 -9.30
CA ILE A 242 -55.42 -9.29 -8.78
C ILE A 242 -55.20 -7.90 -8.15
N GLY A 243 -56.10 -6.97 -8.44
CA GLY A 243 -56.12 -5.63 -7.85
C GLY A 243 -55.65 -4.53 -8.81
N GLY A 244 -55.47 -3.33 -8.27
CA GLY A 244 -55.02 -2.16 -9.02
C GLY A 244 -53.78 -1.47 -8.44
N GLN A 245 -53.33 -1.90 -7.26
CA GLN A 245 -52.22 -1.37 -6.45
C GLN A 245 -51.65 -2.45 -5.53
#